data_AF-A0A6P8CL31-F1
#
_entry.id   AF-A0A6P8CL31-F1
#
_cell.length_a   1.000
_cell.length_b   1.000
_cell.length_c   1.000
_cell.angle_alpha   90.00
_cell.angle_beta   90.00
_cell.angle_gamma   90.00
#
_symmetry.space_group_name_H-M   'P 1'
#
loop_
_entity.id
_entity.type
_entity.pdbx_description
1 polymer ?
#
loop_
_entity_poly.entity_id
_entity_poly.type
_entity_poly.pdbx_seq_one_letter_code
_entity_poly.pdbx_strand_id
1 'polypeptide(L)'
;MTAEALAWWDSEGVQILGGRDVLAGGTWLACSRNGRLAFITNFREVEKIPQAKTRGDLPVRFLQSKQSPLEFAREVVKETHRYNGFNLIVADFISESMVYVTNRPKGSSGFMSKVSPGLHVLSNASLDSPWPKAQRLRDGFKELLDRHGHSELPAKEMACGLMMSTIKDEDQSLLPGIYPPEFEFPASSVFVDFDSPLGRYGTRSTSAVYVKLNREVSFFVRNLEKEAWKEEVVTFSIEAD
;
A
#
# COMPACT_ATOMS: atom_id res chain seq x y z
N MET A 1 15.09 0.85 -6.05
CA MET A 1 13.82 1.18 -6.73
C MET A 1 13.95 2.61 -7.22
N THR A 2 14.05 2.82 -8.52
CA THR A 2 13.99 4.13 -9.16
C THR A 2 12.52 4.39 -9.48
N ALA A 3 11.82 5.03 -8.54
CA ALA A 3 10.48 5.51 -8.78
C ALA A 3 10.54 7.03 -9.00
N GLU A 4 9.79 7.54 -9.98
CA GLU A 4 9.55 8.97 -10.11
C GLU A 4 8.79 9.50 -8.89
N ALA A 5 8.94 10.80 -8.63
CA ALA A 5 8.21 11.49 -7.58
C ALA A 5 6.69 11.45 -7.83
N LEU A 6 5.91 11.91 -6.86
CA LEU A 6 4.47 12.03 -7.00
C LEU A 6 4.14 12.97 -8.16
N ALA A 7 3.54 12.47 -9.22
CA ALA A 7 3.17 13.28 -10.38
C ALA A 7 1.95 12.71 -11.08
N TRP A 8 1.30 13.55 -11.88
CA TRP A 8 0.35 13.11 -12.88
C TRP A 8 1.09 12.55 -14.09
N TRP A 9 0.69 11.38 -14.56
CA TRP A 9 1.17 10.79 -15.79
C TRP A 9 0.03 10.13 -16.55
N ASP A 10 0.12 10.17 -17.87
CA ASP A 10 -0.86 9.54 -18.75
C ASP A 10 -0.55 8.05 -18.93
N SER A 11 -1.59 7.24 -18.92
CA SER A 11 -1.52 5.82 -19.25
C SER A 11 -2.76 5.42 -20.03
N GLU A 12 -2.60 5.25 -21.34
CA GLU A 12 -3.70 4.89 -22.26
C GLU A 12 -4.90 5.86 -22.16
N GLY A 13 -4.63 7.16 -22.01
CA GLY A 13 -5.66 8.20 -21.90
C GLY A 13 -6.28 8.32 -20.51
N VAL A 14 -5.78 7.58 -19.51
CA VAL A 14 -6.15 7.77 -18.11
C VAL A 14 -5.07 8.57 -17.40
N GLN A 15 -5.49 9.63 -16.71
CA GLN A 15 -4.62 10.43 -15.85
C GLN A 15 -4.46 9.73 -14.49
N ILE A 16 -3.24 9.31 -14.19
CA ILE A 16 -2.87 8.61 -12.96
C ILE A 16 -1.96 9.50 -12.12
N LEU A 17 -2.28 9.64 -10.82
CA LEU A 17 -1.48 10.32 -9.82
C LEU A 17 -0.84 9.29 -8.89
N GLY A 18 0.48 9.24 -8.86
CA GLY A 18 1.24 8.35 -8.00
C GLY A 18 2.69 8.24 -8.47
N GLY A 19 3.55 7.64 -7.64
CA GLY A 19 4.91 7.35 -8.06
C GLY A 19 4.94 6.29 -9.15
N ARG A 20 5.80 6.46 -10.16
CA ARG A 20 5.93 5.54 -11.29
C ARG A 20 7.28 4.83 -11.27
N ASP A 21 7.28 3.50 -11.33
CA ASP A 21 8.51 2.72 -11.49
C ASP A 21 9.11 2.98 -12.88
N VAL A 22 10.32 3.53 -12.92
CA VAL A 22 11.01 3.92 -14.17
C VAL A 22 11.42 2.69 -15.00
N LEU A 23 11.63 1.54 -14.36
CA LEU A 23 12.09 0.31 -15.03
C LEU A 23 10.91 -0.51 -15.56
N ALA A 24 9.90 -0.72 -14.71
CA ALA A 24 8.80 -1.62 -15.01
C ALA A 24 7.52 -0.88 -15.46
N GLY A 25 7.48 0.45 -15.35
CA GLY A 25 6.33 1.28 -15.71
C GLY A 25 5.14 1.18 -14.75
N GLY A 26 5.23 0.36 -13.71
CA GLY A 26 4.17 0.12 -12.73
C GLY A 26 4.11 1.14 -11.59
N THR A 27 3.26 0.88 -10.60
CA THR A 27 3.17 1.69 -9.37
C THR A 27 2.84 0.81 -8.16
N TRP A 28 3.18 1.28 -6.96
CA TRP A 28 2.81 0.61 -5.70
C TRP A 28 1.56 1.21 -5.04
N LEU A 29 1.24 2.48 -5.33
CA LEU A 29 0.09 3.22 -4.84
C LEU A 29 -0.20 4.37 -5.82
N ALA A 30 -1.41 4.41 -6.35
CA ALA A 30 -1.85 5.51 -7.20
C ALA A 30 -3.37 5.69 -7.18
N CYS A 31 -3.80 6.88 -7.61
CA CYS A 31 -5.19 7.25 -7.82
C CYS A 31 -5.40 7.73 -9.26
N SER A 32 -6.63 7.73 -9.74
CA SER A 32 -7.01 8.36 -11.02
C SER A 32 -8.03 9.48 -10.82
N ARG A 33 -8.18 10.34 -11.85
CA ARG A 33 -9.17 11.44 -11.83
C ARG A 33 -10.61 10.95 -11.68
N ASN A 34 -10.93 9.77 -12.18
CA ASN A 34 -12.27 9.16 -12.08
C ASN A 34 -12.54 8.46 -10.73
N GLY A 35 -11.70 8.69 -9.71
CA GLY A 35 -11.99 8.24 -8.35
C GLY A 35 -11.64 6.78 -8.07
N ARG A 36 -10.70 6.20 -8.84
CA ARG A 36 -10.15 4.87 -8.55
C ARG A 36 -8.86 5.01 -7.75
N LEU A 37 -8.63 4.05 -6.86
CA LEU A 37 -7.40 3.92 -6.09
C LEU A 37 -6.96 2.47 -6.11
N ALA A 38 -5.66 2.24 -6.30
CA ALA A 38 -5.08 0.92 -6.17
C ALA A 38 -3.70 0.98 -5.52
N PHE A 39 -3.41 -0.01 -4.69
CA PHE A 39 -2.09 -0.20 -4.10
C PHE A 39 -1.79 -1.66 -3.87
N ILE A 40 -0.50 -1.95 -3.78
CA ILE A 40 0.00 -3.31 -3.66
C ILE A 40 1.12 -3.39 -2.63
N THR A 41 1.12 -4.47 -1.83
CA THR A 41 2.25 -4.87 -0.99
C THR A 41 2.79 -6.21 -1.45
N ASN A 42 4.09 -6.42 -1.26
CA ASN A 42 4.67 -7.76 -1.38
C ASN A 42 4.16 -8.65 -0.25
N PHE A 43 3.98 -9.94 -0.50
CA PHE A 43 3.84 -10.92 0.58
C PHE A 43 5.24 -11.37 1.02
N ARG A 44 5.50 -11.44 2.32
CA ARG A 44 6.79 -11.87 2.87
C ARG A 44 6.87 -13.39 2.76
N GLU A 45 7.82 -13.88 1.97
CA GLU A 45 8.06 -15.30 1.73
C GLU A 45 9.49 -15.54 1.24
N VAL A 46 9.99 -16.77 1.43
CA VAL A 46 11.33 -17.18 0.98
C VAL A 46 11.32 -17.56 -0.50
N GLU A 47 10.32 -18.34 -0.90
CA GLU A 47 10.20 -18.85 -2.26
C GLU A 47 9.80 -17.75 -3.24
N LYS A 48 10.49 -17.70 -4.38
CA LYS A 48 10.20 -16.76 -5.47
C LYS A 48 10.25 -17.48 -6.79
N ILE A 49 9.32 -17.13 -7.66
CA ILE A 49 9.30 -17.50 -9.08
C ILE A 49 10.31 -16.57 -9.79
N PRO A 50 11.41 -17.11 -10.38
CA PRO A 50 12.47 -16.28 -10.96
C PRO A 50 12.00 -15.39 -12.12
N GLN A 51 11.04 -15.88 -12.92
CA GLN A 51 10.51 -15.19 -14.10
C GLN A 51 9.06 -14.72 -13.91
N ALA A 52 8.67 -14.41 -12.66
CA ALA A 52 7.36 -13.84 -12.39
C ALA A 52 7.20 -12.47 -13.04
N LYS A 53 5.97 -12.14 -13.43
CA LYS A 53 5.60 -10.78 -13.80
C LYS A 53 5.87 -9.82 -12.64
N THR A 54 6.23 -8.58 -12.99
CA THR A 54 6.17 -7.46 -12.03
C THR A 54 4.74 -7.36 -11.48
N ARG A 55 4.59 -6.98 -10.22
CA ARG A 55 3.27 -6.81 -9.57
C ARG A 55 2.74 -5.38 -9.71
N GLY A 56 3.64 -4.43 -9.98
CA GLY A 56 3.29 -3.02 -10.10
C GLY A 56 2.44 -2.71 -11.33
N ASP A 57 2.24 -3.66 -12.26
CA ASP A 57 1.30 -3.52 -13.37
C ASP A 57 -0.16 -3.64 -12.90
N LEU A 58 -0.43 -4.41 -11.84
CA LEU A 58 -1.79 -4.69 -11.38
C LEU A 58 -2.55 -3.40 -10.98
N PRO A 59 -1.97 -2.46 -10.19
CA PRO A 59 -2.63 -1.18 -9.93
C PRO A 59 -2.89 -0.37 -11.21
N VAL A 60 -1.91 -0.29 -12.12
CA VAL A 60 -2.05 0.48 -13.37
C VAL A 60 -3.20 -0.07 -14.22
N ARG A 61 -3.26 -1.39 -14.39
CA ARG A 61 -4.33 -2.06 -15.13
C ARG A 61 -5.72 -1.83 -14.53
N PHE A 62 -5.83 -1.75 -13.21
CA PHE A 62 -7.11 -1.42 -12.57
C PHE A 62 -7.54 0.02 -12.84
N LEU A 63 -6.59 0.96 -12.76
CA LEU A 63 -6.84 2.39 -12.99
C LEU A 63 -7.23 2.66 -14.45
N GLN A 64 -6.66 1.91 -15.40
CA GLN A 64 -7.03 1.97 -16.83
C GLN A 64 -8.37 1.27 -17.14
N SER A 65 -8.76 0.30 -16.31
CA SER A 65 -9.95 -0.51 -16.55
C SER A 65 -11.24 0.25 -16.22
N LYS A 66 -12.31 -0.07 -16.95
CA LYS A 66 -13.68 0.35 -16.64
C LYS A 66 -14.45 -0.66 -15.78
N GLN A 67 -13.84 -1.79 -15.45
CA GLN A 67 -14.45 -2.83 -14.63
C GLN A 67 -14.69 -2.35 -13.20
N SER A 68 -15.72 -2.87 -12.54
CA SER A 68 -15.86 -2.69 -11.09
C SER A 68 -14.69 -3.36 -10.34
N PRO A 69 -14.36 -2.94 -9.10
CA PRO A 69 -13.33 -3.59 -8.29
C PRO A 69 -13.46 -5.11 -8.20
N LEU A 70 -14.70 -5.62 -8.08
CA LEU A 70 -14.97 -7.05 -7.97
C LEU A 70 -14.76 -7.81 -9.29
N GLU A 71 -15.14 -7.22 -10.42
CA GLU A 71 -14.89 -7.82 -11.74
C GLU A 71 -13.40 -7.87 -12.06
N PHE A 72 -12.68 -6.77 -11.80
CA PHE A 72 -11.23 -6.74 -11.97
C PHE A 72 -10.54 -7.78 -11.09
N ALA A 73 -10.93 -7.88 -9.81
CA ALA A 73 -10.40 -8.87 -8.89
C ALA A 73 -10.58 -10.31 -9.40
N ARG A 74 -11.74 -10.65 -9.96
CA ARG A 74 -11.97 -11.98 -10.56
C ARG A 74 -11.02 -12.29 -11.71
N GLU A 75 -10.71 -11.31 -12.55
CA GLU A 75 -9.73 -11.49 -13.64
C GLU A 75 -8.32 -11.69 -13.08
N VAL A 76 -7.90 -10.90 -12.08
CA VAL A 76 -6.60 -11.07 -11.43
C VAL A 76 -6.46 -12.47 -10.81
N VAL A 77 -7.50 -12.97 -10.14
CA VAL A 77 -7.50 -14.31 -9.52
C VAL A 77 -7.10 -15.41 -10.52
N LYS A 78 -7.57 -15.34 -11.78
CA LYS A 78 -7.27 -16.31 -12.83
C LYS A 78 -5.78 -16.37 -13.20
N GLU A 79 -5.03 -15.29 -12.97
CA GLU A 79 -3.62 -15.19 -13.34
C GLU A 79 -2.65 -14.96 -12.17
N THR A 80 -3.14 -15.11 -10.93
CA THR A 80 -2.34 -14.99 -9.68
C THR A 80 -1.05 -15.82 -9.67
N HIS A 81 -1.06 -16.98 -10.33
CA HIS A 81 0.07 -17.91 -10.45
C HIS A 81 1.27 -17.33 -11.23
N ARG A 82 1.08 -16.22 -11.97
CA ARG A 82 2.14 -15.57 -12.75
C ARG A 82 2.98 -14.58 -11.94
N TYR A 83 2.61 -14.32 -10.69
CA TYR A 83 3.23 -13.30 -9.83
C TYR A 83 3.83 -13.95 -8.58
N ASN A 84 4.92 -13.34 -8.08
CA ASN A 84 5.37 -13.58 -6.70
C ASN A 84 4.32 -13.13 -5.69
N GLY A 85 4.45 -13.52 -4.43
CA GLY A 85 3.52 -13.20 -3.36
C GLY A 85 3.13 -11.72 -3.30
N PHE A 86 1.84 -11.43 -3.27
CA PHE A 86 1.31 -10.07 -3.20
C PHE A 86 0.00 -9.94 -2.45
N ASN A 87 -0.30 -8.70 -2.09
CA ASN A 87 -1.59 -8.24 -1.59
C ASN A 87 -1.97 -6.99 -2.38
N LEU A 88 -3.10 -7.02 -3.09
CA LEU A 88 -3.60 -5.94 -3.91
C LEU A 88 -4.90 -5.41 -3.28
N ILE A 89 -5.01 -4.09 -3.20
CA ILE A 89 -6.27 -3.39 -2.91
C ILE A 89 -6.65 -2.59 -4.14
N VAL A 90 -7.89 -2.76 -4.56
CA VAL A 90 -8.52 -1.96 -5.62
C VAL A 90 -9.80 -1.35 -5.06
N ALA A 91 -9.97 -0.05 -5.27
CA ALA A 91 -11.08 0.74 -4.74
C ALA A 91 -11.63 1.68 -5.78
N ASP A 92 -12.94 1.88 -5.75
CA ASP A 92 -13.66 2.85 -6.55
C ASP A 92 -14.55 3.65 -5.59
N PHE A 93 -14.24 4.94 -5.47
CA PHE A 93 -14.90 5.85 -4.53
C PHE A 93 -16.28 6.29 -5.00
N ILE A 94 -16.59 6.19 -6.30
CA ILE A 94 -17.93 6.50 -6.82
C ILE A 94 -18.91 5.38 -6.46
N SER A 95 -18.47 4.12 -6.57
CA SER A 95 -19.27 2.95 -6.20
C SER A 95 -19.14 2.51 -4.74
N GLU A 96 -18.32 3.21 -3.95
CA GLU A 96 -18.00 2.88 -2.55
C GLU A 96 -17.56 1.41 -2.37
N SER A 97 -16.82 0.89 -3.34
CA SER A 97 -16.43 -0.53 -3.38
C SER A 97 -14.93 -0.67 -3.23
N MET A 98 -14.51 -1.54 -2.31
CA MET A 98 -13.11 -1.91 -2.11
C MET A 98 -12.97 -3.43 -2.06
N VAL A 99 -11.98 -3.95 -2.79
CA VAL A 99 -11.71 -5.39 -2.89
C VAL A 99 -10.23 -5.66 -2.63
N TYR A 100 -9.99 -6.65 -1.80
CA TYR A 100 -8.68 -7.22 -1.51
C TYR A 100 -8.46 -8.48 -2.34
N VAL A 101 -7.27 -8.60 -2.93
CA VAL A 101 -6.83 -9.77 -3.70
C VAL A 101 -5.46 -10.21 -3.19
N THR A 102 -5.27 -11.50 -3.01
CA THR A 102 -3.97 -12.10 -2.67
C THR A 102 -3.78 -13.42 -3.38
N ASN A 103 -2.55 -13.76 -3.71
CA ASN A 103 -2.15 -15.10 -4.19
C ASN A 103 -1.59 -15.98 -3.07
N ARG A 104 -1.73 -15.57 -1.80
CA ARG A 104 -1.36 -16.31 -0.58
C ARG A 104 -2.53 -16.35 0.40
N PRO A 105 -3.66 -16.99 0.02
CA PRO A 105 -4.80 -17.14 0.94
C PRO A 105 -4.40 -17.95 2.17
N LYS A 106 -4.96 -17.62 3.33
CA LYS A 106 -4.82 -18.40 4.57
C LYS A 106 -6.08 -19.23 4.82
N GLY A 107 -5.88 -20.52 5.13
CA GLY A 107 -6.97 -21.44 5.48
C GLY A 107 -8.02 -21.55 4.38
N SER A 108 -9.30 -21.40 4.74
CA SER A 108 -10.44 -21.45 3.82
C SER A 108 -10.74 -20.10 3.14
N SER A 109 -9.90 -19.09 3.34
CA SER A 109 -10.10 -17.78 2.71
C SER A 109 -9.89 -17.89 1.20
N GLY A 110 -10.76 -17.26 0.42
CA GLY A 110 -10.56 -17.17 -1.03
C GLY A 110 -9.39 -16.27 -1.42
N PHE A 111 -9.01 -16.28 -2.70
CA PHE A 111 -8.00 -15.39 -3.27
C PHE A 111 -8.43 -13.91 -3.32
N MET A 112 -9.69 -13.61 -3.02
CA MET A 112 -10.22 -12.26 -2.96
C MET A 112 -11.35 -12.13 -1.93
N SER A 113 -11.53 -10.93 -1.39
CA SER A 113 -12.65 -10.58 -0.50
C SER A 113 -13.01 -9.10 -0.64
N LYS A 114 -14.26 -8.74 -0.36
CA LYS A 114 -14.63 -7.33 -0.17
C LYS A 114 -13.96 -6.82 1.12
N VAL A 115 -13.53 -5.56 1.10
CA VAL A 115 -13.07 -4.86 2.30
C VAL A 115 -14.25 -4.03 2.81
N SER A 116 -14.74 -4.38 4.01
CA SER A 116 -15.84 -3.66 4.65
C SER A 116 -15.38 -2.30 5.19
N PRO A 117 -16.28 -1.35 5.42
CA PRO A 117 -15.97 -0.15 6.18
C PRO A 117 -15.40 -0.52 7.56
N GLY A 118 -14.31 0.16 7.96
CA GLY A 118 -13.66 -0.09 9.23
C GLY A 118 -12.16 0.20 9.20
N LEU A 119 -11.51 -0.16 10.29
CA LEU A 119 -10.06 -0.03 10.44
C LEU A 119 -9.37 -1.32 10.00
N HIS A 120 -8.55 -1.24 8.97
CA HIS A 120 -7.80 -2.35 8.39
C HIS A 120 -6.32 -2.01 8.32
N VAL A 121 -5.46 -3.02 8.51
CA VAL A 121 -4.01 -2.89 8.38
C VAL A 121 -3.48 -3.96 7.45
N LEU A 122 -2.79 -3.52 6.41
CA LEU A 122 -2.10 -4.39 5.47
C LEU A 122 -0.59 -4.21 5.59
N SER A 123 0.12 -5.31 5.85
CA SER A 123 1.58 -5.36 5.88
C SER A 123 2.10 -6.28 4.76
N ASN A 124 3.28 -6.88 4.92
CA ASN A 124 3.77 -7.92 4.02
C ASN A 124 3.20 -9.31 4.37
N ALA A 125 1.95 -9.35 4.81
CA ALA A 125 1.22 -10.56 5.19
C ALA A 125 -0.24 -10.40 4.75
N SER A 126 -1.09 -11.36 5.06
CA SER A 126 -2.53 -11.25 4.78
C SER A 126 -3.14 -10.02 5.48
N LEU A 127 -4.19 -9.46 4.88
CA LEU A 127 -4.98 -8.36 5.47
C LEU A 127 -5.32 -8.66 6.94
N ASP A 128 -5.09 -7.69 7.82
CA ASP A 128 -5.34 -7.77 9.27
C ASP A 128 -4.59 -8.89 10.00
N SER A 129 -3.46 -9.35 9.45
CA SER A 129 -2.57 -10.27 10.16
C SER A 129 -2.12 -9.66 11.50
N PRO A 130 -2.14 -10.43 12.60
CA PRO A 130 -1.89 -9.93 13.96
C PRO A 130 -0.39 -9.77 14.25
N TRP A 131 0.38 -9.22 13.32
CA TRP A 131 1.78 -8.90 13.58
C TRP A 131 1.88 -7.74 14.56
N PRO A 132 2.79 -7.77 15.54
CA PRO A 132 2.87 -6.73 16.57
C PRO A 132 2.94 -5.32 16.01
N LYS A 133 3.75 -5.11 14.95
CA LYS A 133 3.83 -3.81 14.27
C LYS A 133 2.53 -3.36 13.60
N ALA A 134 1.75 -4.31 13.08
CA ALA A 134 0.46 -4.02 12.47
C ALA A 134 -0.58 -3.66 13.55
N GLN A 135 -0.52 -4.34 14.71
CA GLN A 135 -1.35 -4.01 15.87
C GLN A 135 -1.00 -2.63 16.45
N ARG A 136 0.28 -2.32 16.64
CA ARG A 136 0.73 -0.97 17.04
C ARG A 136 0.23 0.11 16.09
N LEU A 137 0.30 -0.14 14.78
CA LEU A 137 -0.18 0.82 13.78
C LEU A 137 -1.70 1.00 13.84
N ARG A 138 -2.45 -0.11 14.01
CA ARG A 138 -3.90 -0.10 14.19
C ARG A 138 -4.29 0.73 15.42
N ASP A 139 -3.66 0.46 16.56
CA ASP A 139 -3.99 1.12 17.82
C ASP A 139 -3.61 2.61 17.78
N GLY A 140 -2.43 2.93 17.23
CA GLY A 140 -2.02 4.33 17.05
C GLY A 140 -2.93 5.09 16.09
N PHE A 141 -3.40 4.47 15.00
CA PHE A 141 -4.34 5.13 14.10
C PHE A 141 -5.71 5.32 14.75
N LYS A 142 -6.17 4.35 15.55
CA LYS A 142 -7.40 4.48 16.32
C LYS A 142 -7.31 5.65 17.31
N GLU A 143 -6.22 5.75 18.07
CA GLU A 143 -6.01 6.87 19.00
C GLU A 143 -5.98 8.22 18.27
N LEU A 144 -5.36 8.26 17.09
CA LEU A 144 -5.34 9.46 16.25
C LEU A 144 -6.76 9.86 15.80
N LEU A 145 -7.58 8.90 15.37
CA LEU A 145 -8.98 9.15 15.02
C LEU A 145 -9.79 9.62 16.24
N ASP A 146 -9.63 8.97 17.39
CA ASP A 146 -10.34 9.33 18.62
C ASP A 146 -10.01 10.76 19.07
N ARG A 147 -8.75 11.19 18.92
CA ARG A 147 -8.28 12.54 19.26
C ARG A 147 -8.88 13.63 18.37
N HIS A 148 -9.03 13.35 17.08
CA HIS A 148 -9.57 14.31 16.10
C HIS A 148 -11.11 14.28 16.04
N GLY A 149 -11.73 13.18 16.46
CA GLY A 149 -13.18 13.00 16.49
C GLY A 149 -13.77 13.12 15.08
N HIS A 150 -14.62 14.14 14.88
CA HIS A 150 -15.22 14.45 13.58
C HIS A 150 -14.48 15.53 12.78
N SER A 151 -13.34 16.01 13.27
CA SER A 151 -12.54 17.02 12.60
C SER A 151 -11.75 16.42 11.43
N GLU A 152 -11.34 17.26 10.48
CA GLU A 152 -10.48 16.82 9.39
C GLU A 152 -9.10 16.43 9.94
N LEU A 153 -8.68 15.19 9.63
CA LEU A 153 -7.37 14.67 10.01
C LEU A 153 -6.35 15.00 8.90
N PRO A 154 -5.32 15.82 9.16
CA PRO A 154 -4.36 16.20 8.13
C PRO A 154 -3.55 15.00 7.61
N ALA A 155 -3.41 14.87 6.29
CA ALA A 155 -2.64 13.78 5.67
C ALA A 155 -1.20 13.67 6.18
N LYS A 156 -0.56 14.81 6.44
CA LYS A 156 0.78 14.83 7.02
C LYS A 156 0.82 14.24 8.43
N GLU A 157 -0.21 14.43 9.24
CA GLU A 157 -0.28 13.84 10.58
C GLU A 157 -0.50 12.32 10.51
N MET A 158 -1.32 11.83 9.57
CA MET A 158 -1.43 10.39 9.29
C MET A 158 -0.09 9.79 8.87
N ALA A 159 0.58 10.41 7.90
CA ALA A 159 1.85 9.91 7.38
C ALA A 159 2.97 10.02 8.42
N CYS A 160 3.28 11.22 8.90
CA CYS A 160 4.44 11.48 9.75
C CYS A 160 4.18 11.18 11.25
N GLY A 161 2.93 11.21 11.70
CA GLY A 161 2.60 10.89 13.09
C GLY A 161 2.56 9.39 13.37
N LEU A 162 2.10 8.57 12.42
CA LEU A 162 1.93 7.13 12.61
C LEU A 162 3.07 6.29 12.02
N MET A 163 3.53 6.65 10.81
CA MET A 163 4.41 5.76 10.04
C MET A 163 5.89 5.89 10.41
N MET A 164 6.21 6.71 11.41
CA MET A 164 7.59 7.04 11.81
C MET A 164 8.11 6.21 12.98
N SER A 165 7.29 5.30 13.52
CA SER A 165 7.69 4.47 14.67
C SER A 165 8.83 3.51 14.33
N THR A 166 9.93 3.62 15.06
CA THR A 166 11.11 2.74 14.97
C THR A 166 11.10 1.61 16.02
N ILE A 167 9.97 1.42 16.72
CA ILE A 167 9.82 0.37 17.75
C ILE A 167 9.93 -1.01 17.11
N LYS A 168 10.88 -1.81 17.59
CA LYS A 168 11.14 -3.19 17.17
C LYS A 168 10.55 -4.18 18.16
N ASP A 169 10.28 -5.39 17.68
CA ASP A 169 9.78 -6.50 18.49
C ASP A 169 10.96 -7.19 19.20
N GLU A 170 11.23 -6.82 20.46
CA GLU A 170 12.37 -7.36 21.24
C GLU A 170 12.23 -8.85 21.55
N ASP A 171 11.00 -9.31 21.77
CA ASP A 171 10.71 -10.74 21.94
C ASP A 171 10.73 -11.44 20.57
N GLN A 172 11.75 -12.27 20.36
CA GLN A 172 11.93 -13.02 19.11
C GLN A 172 10.77 -13.96 18.81
N SER A 173 10.00 -14.40 19.82
CA SER A 173 8.83 -15.25 19.60
C SER A 173 7.69 -14.54 18.86
N LEU A 174 7.73 -13.20 18.84
CA LEU A 174 6.78 -12.36 18.12
C LEU A 174 7.15 -12.14 16.64
N LEU A 175 8.36 -12.55 16.24
CA LEU A 175 8.81 -12.42 14.86
C LEU A 175 8.08 -13.43 13.95
N PRO A 176 7.90 -13.10 12.66
CA PRO A 176 7.15 -13.96 11.74
C PRO A 176 7.73 -15.36 11.51
N GLY A 177 9.03 -15.58 11.76
CA GLY A 177 9.71 -16.85 11.53
C GLY A 177 9.86 -17.21 10.06
N ILE A 178 9.82 -16.22 9.15
CA ILE A 178 9.92 -16.43 7.70
C ILE A 178 11.38 -16.30 7.25
N TYR A 179 12.09 -15.34 7.81
CA TYR A 179 13.54 -15.16 7.66
C TYR A 179 14.25 -15.35 9.01
N PRO A 180 15.58 -15.51 9.01
CA PRO A 180 16.35 -15.52 10.24
C PRO A 180 16.12 -14.26 11.10
N PRO A 181 16.16 -14.37 12.44
CA PRO A 181 15.89 -13.24 13.35
C PRO A 181 16.75 -12.01 13.10
N GLU A 182 18.00 -12.17 12.65
CA GLU A 182 18.91 -11.08 12.29
C GLU A 182 18.38 -10.18 11.17
N PHE A 183 17.47 -10.69 10.34
CA PHE A 183 16.76 -9.90 9.33
C PHE A 183 15.39 -9.43 9.83
N GLU A 184 14.65 -10.30 10.53
CA GLU A 184 13.28 -9.99 10.94
C GLU A 184 13.20 -8.96 12.07
N PHE A 185 14.10 -9.03 13.05
CA PHE A 185 14.17 -8.08 14.16
C PHE A 185 14.34 -6.64 13.68
N PRO A 186 15.35 -6.28 12.86
CA PRO A 186 15.46 -4.90 12.39
C PRO A 186 14.35 -4.49 11.42
N ALA A 187 13.66 -5.45 10.79
CA ALA A 187 12.50 -5.21 9.91
C ALA A 187 11.12 -5.23 10.62
N SER A 188 11.12 -5.33 11.96
CA SER A 188 9.91 -5.42 12.79
C SER A 188 9.31 -4.05 13.13
N SER A 189 9.99 -2.94 12.84
CA SER A 189 9.42 -1.61 12.99
C SER A 189 8.45 -1.23 11.86
N VAL A 190 7.67 -0.17 12.10
CA VAL A 190 6.83 0.46 11.06
C VAL A 190 7.73 1.24 10.11
N PHE A 191 8.58 2.10 10.66
CA PHE A 191 9.66 2.76 9.93
C PHE A 191 10.89 1.88 9.98
N VAL A 192 11.15 1.16 8.89
CA VAL A 192 12.29 0.24 8.79
C VAL A 192 13.52 1.02 8.35
N ASP A 193 14.65 0.81 9.03
CA ASP A 193 15.95 1.36 8.62
C ASP A 193 17.07 0.56 9.28
N PHE A 194 17.84 -0.16 8.48
CA PHE A 194 19.01 -0.91 8.94
C PHE A 194 19.98 -1.23 7.80
N ASP A 195 21.24 -1.49 8.14
CA ASP A 195 22.24 -1.96 7.20
C ASP A 195 22.14 -3.47 7.00
N SER A 196 22.14 -3.90 5.74
CA SER A 196 22.22 -5.31 5.36
C SER A 196 23.52 -5.57 4.57
N PRO A 197 23.93 -6.84 4.39
CA PRO A 197 25.06 -7.16 3.52
C PRO A 197 24.92 -6.66 2.07
N LEU A 198 23.70 -6.34 1.62
CA LEU A 198 23.40 -5.82 0.29
C LEU A 198 23.25 -4.27 0.27
N GLY A 199 23.55 -3.61 1.39
CA GLY A 199 23.39 -2.17 1.58
C GLY A 199 22.23 -1.80 2.52
N ARG A 200 22.00 -0.51 2.67
CA ARG A 200 20.94 0.04 3.53
C ARG A 200 19.55 -0.39 3.06
N TYR A 201 18.78 -1.00 3.96
CA TYR A 201 17.41 -1.44 3.74
C TYR A 201 16.47 -0.64 4.63
N GLY A 202 15.45 -0.02 4.03
CA GLY A 202 14.51 0.77 4.82
C GLY A 202 13.38 1.43 4.06
N THR A 203 12.54 2.11 4.83
CA THR A 203 11.43 2.93 4.36
C THR A 203 11.97 4.14 3.60
N ARG A 204 11.62 4.23 2.33
CA ARG A 204 12.02 5.35 1.44
C ARG A 204 10.87 6.28 1.09
N SER A 205 9.64 5.92 1.42
CA SER A 205 8.44 6.68 1.12
C SER A 205 7.39 6.42 2.18
N THR A 206 6.67 7.47 2.53
CA THR A 206 5.49 7.43 3.36
C THR A 206 4.41 8.24 2.67
N SER A 207 3.22 7.67 2.52
CA SER A 207 2.13 8.31 1.80
C SER A 207 0.85 8.28 2.61
N ALA A 208 0.04 9.30 2.47
CA ALA A 208 -1.32 9.33 2.99
C ALA A 208 -2.25 9.84 1.89
N VAL A 209 -3.33 9.09 1.66
CA VAL A 209 -4.40 9.46 0.73
C VAL A 209 -5.69 9.50 1.51
N TYR A 210 -6.43 10.59 1.39
CA TYR A 210 -7.79 10.66 1.92
C TYR A 210 -8.72 11.30 0.90
N VAL A 211 -9.98 10.89 0.95
CA VAL A 211 -11.05 11.35 0.06
C VAL A 211 -12.18 11.87 0.93
N LYS A 212 -12.56 13.13 0.69
CA LYS A 212 -13.68 13.79 1.36
C LYS A 212 -15.00 13.42 0.69
N LEU A 213 -16.10 13.61 1.41
CA LEU A 213 -17.46 13.41 0.88
C LEU A 213 -17.78 14.34 -0.31
N ASN A 214 -17.16 15.52 -0.36
CA ASN A 214 -17.26 16.43 -1.50
C ASN A 214 -16.38 16.03 -2.70
N ARG A 215 -15.82 14.81 -2.68
CA ARG A 215 -14.97 14.22 -3.73
C ARG A 215 -13.60 14.90 -3.91
N GLU A 216 -13.20 15.75 -2.98
CA GLU A 216 -11.82 16.22 -2.92
C GLU A 216 -10.90 15.10 -2.41
N VAL A 217 -9.84 14.86 -3.14
CA VAL A 217 -8.75 13.94 -2.78
C VAL A 217 -7.54 14.76 -2.42
N SER A 218 -6.84 14.34 -1.37
CA SER A 218 -5.53 14.87 -1.02
C SER A 218 -4.55 13.71 -0.86
N PHE A 219 -3.47 13.80 -1.61
CA PHE A 219 -2.41 12.80 -1.67
C PHE A 219 -1.12 13.46 -1.18
N PHE A 220 -0.73 13.11 0.05
CA PHE A 220 0.54 13.48 0.64
C PHE A 220 1.57 12.38 0.42
N VAL A 221 2.79 12.77 0.04
CA VAL A 221 3.95 11.88 -0.04
C VAL A 221 5.13 12.55 0.66
N ARG A 222 5.83 11.76 1.46
CA ARG A 222 7.15 12.06 2.01
C ARG A 222 8.14 11.01 1.51
N ASN A 223 9.10 11.40 0.67
CA ASN A 223 10.02 10.49 0.01
C ASN A 223 11.50 10.86 0.27
N LEU A 224 12.37 9.85 0.29
CA LEU A 224 13.81 10.00 0.50
C LEU A 224 14.53 10.11 -0.86
N GLU A 225 14.97 11.33 -1.19
CA GLU A 225 15.70 11.66 -2.40
C GLU A 225 17.11 12.18 -2.07
N LYS A 226 18.16 11.53 -2.57
CA LYS A 226 19.56 11.94 -2.36
C LYS A 226 19.87 12.26 -0.88
N GLU A 227 19.44 11.37 0.03
CA GLU A 227 19.56 11.51 1.49
C GLU A 227 18.77 12.66 2.14
N ALA A 228 17.94 13.37 1.39
CA ALA A 228 17.02 14.38 1.91
C ALA A 228 15.57 13.90 1.81
N TRP A 229 14.80 14.11 2.87
CA TRP A 229 13.36 13.91 2.84
C TRP A 229 12.69 15.09 2.15
N LYS A 230 11.91 14.82 1.11
CA LYS A 230 11.03 15.79 0.48
C LYS A 230 9.59 15.45 0.80
N GLU A 231 8.78 16.49 0.89
CA GLU A 231 7.35 16.38 1.14
C GLU A 231 6.61 17.06 -0.01
N GLU A 232 5.56 16.41 -0.48
CA GLU A 232 4.70 16.90 -1.54
C GLU A 232 3.25 16.59 -1.20
N VAL A 233 2.35 17.50 -1.56
CA VAL A 233 0.91 17.28 -1.46
C VAL A 233 0.25 17.72 -2.75
N VAL A 234 -0.59 16.84 -3.30
CA VAL A 234 -1.41 17.14 -4.47
C VAL A 234 -2.87 16.99 -4.07
N THR A 235 -3.67 18.02 -4.34
CA THR A 235 -5.11 18.00 -4.15
C THR A 235 -5.81 18.06 -5.49
N PHE A 236 -6.92 17.34 -5.63
CA PHE A 236 -7.76 17.36 -6.83
C PHE A 236 -9.18 16.92 -6.49
N SER A 237 -10.13 17.18 -7.39
CA SER A 237 -11.50 16.67 -7.26
C SER A 237 -11.72 15.51 -8.21
N ILE A 238 -12.45 14.48 -7.75
CA ILE A 238 -12.85 13.37 -8.61
C ILE A 238 -13.82 13.87 -9.68
N GLU A 239 -13.47 13.60 -10.93
CA GLU A 239 -14.30 13.82 -12.10
C GLU A 239 -15.25 12.62 -12.22
N ALA A 240 -16.53 12.83 -11.94
CA ALA A 240 -17.54 11.81 -12.23
C ALA A 240 -18.00 12.00 -13.68
N ASP A 241 -17.92 10.92 -14.46
CA ASP A 241 -18.53 10.83 -15.78
C ASP A 241 -20.06 10.96 -15.71
#